data_AF-A0A067F148-F1
#
_entry.id   AF-A0A067F148-F1
#
_cell.length_a   1.000
_cell.length_b   1.000
_cell.length_c   1.000
_cell.angle_alpha   90.00
_cell.angle_beta   90.00
_cell.angle_gamma   90.00
#
_symmetry.space_group_name_H-M   'P 1'
#
loop_
_entity.id
_entity.type
_entity.pdbx_description
1 polymer ?
#
loop_
_entity_poly.entity_id
_entity_poly.type
_entity_poly.pdbx_seq_one_letter_code
_entity_poly.pdbx_strand_id
1 'polypeptide(L)'
;EYKEWILRTIEETWTLFHQKFTALWHQHKDGSGEAYLPEIYNKPELQQLVQEKFMKDLFHDTLGFGAAKMIRRIVGVAHVEDFESIKDDSKRATCERQALELAKLLLKERRNFQAITEVVSAIRKLHA
;
A
#
# COMPACT_ATOMS: atom_id res chain seq x y z
N GLU A 1 5.92 -5.35 20.82
CA GLU A 1 6.36 -3.95 20.60
C GLU A 1 6.89 -3.71 19.18
N TYR A 2 7.97 -4.36 18.73
CA TYR A 2 8.54 -4.09 17.40
C TYR A 2 7.59 -4.39 16.22
N LYS A 3 6.84 -5.51 16.25
CA LYS A 3 5.81 -5.82 15.24
C LYS A 3 4.76 -4.71 15.13
N GLU A 4 4.29 -4.19 16.26
CA GLU A 4 3.30 -3.11 16.29
C GLU A 4 3.89 -1.80 15.76
N TRP A 5 5.17 -1.52 16.03
CA TRP A 5 5.86 -0.38 15.43
C TRP A 5 5.91 -0.48 13.90
N ILE A 6 6.20 -1.66 13.32
CA ILE A 6 6.15 -1.86 11.86
C ILE A 6 4.73 -1.59 11.33
N LEU A 7 3.70 -2.16 11.95
CA LEU A 7 2.30 -1.97 11.51
C LEU A 7 1.88 -0.50 11.57
N ARG A 8 2.22 0.19 12.65
CA ARG A 8 1.98 1.63 12.78
C ARG A 8 2.72 2.42 11.70
N THR A 9 3.96 2.06 11.41
CA THR A 9 4.77 2.75 10.40
C THR A 9 4.16 2.58 9.00
N ILE A 10 3.62 1.41 8.66
CA ILE A 10 2.90 1.19 7.40
C ILE A 10 1.68 2.12 7.29
N GLU A 11 0.87 2.19 8.35
CA GLU A 11 -0.32 3.03 8.40
C GLU A 11 0.02 4.53 8.31
N GLU A 12 0.97 4.99 9.11
CA GLU A 12 1.43 6.38 9.14
C GLU A 12 2.05 6.79 7.81
N THR A 13 2.84 5.92 7.18
CA THR A 13 3.48 6.21 5.89
C THR A 13 2.44 6.46 4.81
N TRP A 14 1.44 5.57 4.67
CA TRP A 14 0.38 5.77 3.67
C TRP A 14 -0.47 7.00 3.99
N THR A 15 -0.84 7.18 5.26
CA THR A 15 -1.68 8.30 5.70
C THR A 15 -1.01 9.65 5.44
N LEU A 16 0.26 9.79 5.82
CA LEU A 16 1.04 11.01 5.59
C LEU A 16 1.34 11.22 4.11
N PHE A 17 1.61 10.16 3.35
CA PHE A 17 1.75 10.25 1.90
C PHE A 17 0.48 10.80 1.26
N HIS A 18 -0.68 10.23 1.57
CA HIS A 18 -1.97 10.70 1.06
C HIS A 18 -2.17 12.18 1.36
N GLN A 19 -2.03 12.59 2.64
CA GLN A 19 -2.21 13.98 3.06
C GLN A 19 -1.26 14.95 2.35
N LYS A 20 0.03 14.60 2.27
CA LYS A 20 1.03 15.48 1.64
C LYS A 20 0.84 15.55 0.14
N PHE A 21 0.51 14.44 -0.51
CA PHE A 21 0.27 14.39 -1.95
C PHE A 21 -0.94 15.25 -2.34
N THR A 22 -2.07 15.11 -1.63
CA THR A 22 -3.27 15.91 -1.91
C THR A 22 -3.10 17.38 -1.55
N ALA A 23 -2.32 17.69 -0.51
CA ALA A 23 -1.96 19.07 -0.17
C ALA A 23 -1.12 19.73 -1.28
N LEU A 24 -0.11 19.02 -1.82
CA LEU A 24 0.69 19.49 -2.95
C LEU A 24 -0.17 19.69 -4.20
N TRP A 25 -1.07 18.75 -4.50
CA TRP A 25 -2.03 18.90 -5.59
C TRP A 25 -2.86 20.17 -5.41
N HIS A 26 -3.45 20.38 -4.24
CA HIS A 26 -4.26 21.58 -3.97
C HIS A 26 -3.45 22.87 -4.09
N GLN A 27 -2.23 22.90 -3.54
CA GLN A 27 -1.31 24.04 -3.62
C GLN A 27 -0.95 24.39 -5.06
N HIS A 28 -0.82 23.39 -5.93
CA HIS A 28 -0.38 23.56 -7.32
C HIS A 28 -1.51 23.41 -8.34
N LYS A 29 -2.78 23.49 -7.91
CA LYS A 29 -3.94 23.27 -8.78
C LYS A 29 -4.00 24.25 -9.96
N ASP A 30 -3.52 25.48 -9.78
CA ASP A 30 -3.46 26.52 -10.82
C ASP A 30 -2.05 26.65 -11.45
N GLY A 31 -1.19 25.64 -11.24
CA GLY A 31 0.18 25.60 -11.74
C GLY A 31 0.31 25.07 -13.17
N SER A 32 1.54 24.73 -13.59
CA SER A 32 1.83 24.25 -14.95
C SER A 32 1.46 22.78 -15.22
N GLY A 33 0.69 22.14 -14.32
CA GLY A 33 0.28 20.74 -14.48
C GLY A 33 -0.96 20.62 -15.36
N GLU A 34 -0.91 19.76 -16.38
CA GLU A 34 -1.96 19.69 -17.42
C GLU A 34 -2.94 18.51 -17.24
N ALA A 35 -2.68 17.61 -16.29
CA ALA A 35 -3.53 16.43 -16.07
C ALA A 35 -4.94 16.78 -15.56
N TYR A 36 -5.04 17.87 -14.79
CA TYR A 36 -6.29 18.33 -14.16
C TYR A 36 -6.45 19.84 -14.32
N LEU A 37 -6.75 20.28 -15.55
CA LEU A 37 -6.89 21.69 -15.91
C LEU A 37 -7.97 22.42 -15.08
N PRO A 38 -7.69 23.57 -14.45
CA PRO A 38 -8.65 24.34 -13.68
C PRO A 38 -9.92 24.71 -14.45
N GLU A 39 -9.82 24.94 -15.76
CA GLU A 39 -10.95 25.29 -16.62
C GLU A 39 -11.98 24.16 -16.75
N ILE A 40 -11.50 22.91 -16.65
CA ILE A 40 -12.32 21.70 -16.71
C ILE A 40 -12.80 21.33 -15.29
N TYR A 41 -11.86 21.27 -14.35
CA TYR A 41 -12.11 20.88 -12.96
C TYR A 41 -12.36 22.13 -12.09
N ASN A 42 -13.31 22.97 -12.49
CA ASN A 42 -13.51 24.31 -11.92
C ASN A 42 -14.42 24.35 -10.67
N LYS A 43 -15.00 23.22 -10.26
CA LYS A 43 -15.87 23.12 -9.08
C LYS A 43 -15.17 22.39 -7.94
N PRO A 44 -15.22 22.88 -6.69
CA PRO A 44 -14.59 22.21 -5.54
C PRO A 44 -15.02 20.75 -5.37
N GLU A 45 -16.31 20.46 -5.50
CA GLU A 45 -16.86 19.09 -5.41
C GLU A 45 -16.28 18.16 -6.49
N LEU A 46 -16.09 18.67 -7.70
CA LEU A 46 -15.52 17.91 -8.81
C LEU A 46 -14.02 17.66 -8.60
N GLN A 47 -13.28 18.67 -8.11
CA GLN A 47 -11.86 18.52 -7.77
C GLN A 47 -11.66 17.45 -6.68
N GLN A 48 -12.49 17.50 -5.64
CA GLN A 48 -12.45 16.51 -4.57
C GLN A 48 -12.76 15.10 -5.10
N LEU A 49 -13.83 14.95 -5.87
CA LEU A 49 -14.24 13.65 -6.44
C LEU A 49 -13.12 13.00 -7.26
N VAL A 50 -12.45 13.76 -8.14
CA VAL A 50 -11.38 13.21 -8.98
C VAL A 50 -10.11 12.93 -8.21
N GLN A 51 -9.79 13.74 -7.19
CA GLN A 51 -8.66 13.50 -6.31
C GLN A 51 -8.88 12.23 -5.47
N GLU A 52 -10.06 12.06 -4.88
CA GLU A 52 -10.44 10.86 -4.12
C GLU A 52 -10.38 9.60 -5.00
N LYS A 53 -10.91 9.68 -6.23
CA LYS A 53 -10.82 8.59 -7.21
C LYS A 53 -9.36 8.24 -7.53
N PHE A 54 -8.54 9.25 -7.84
CA PHE A 54 -7.13 9.05 -8.15
C PHE A 54 -6.39 8.39 -6.98
N MET A 55 -6.60 8.89 -5.76
CA MET A 55 -5.94 8.33 -4.57
C MET A 55 -6.39 6.91 -4.27
N LYS A 56 -7.65 6.56 -4.55
CA LYS A 56 -8.15 5.18 -4.44
C LYS A 56 -7.51 4.26 -5.46
N ASP A 57 -7.43 4.67 -6.72
CA ASP A 57 -6.78 3.89 -7.77
C ASP A 57 -5.28 3.69 -7.45
N LEU A 58 -4.60 4.76 -7.01
CA LEU A 58 -3.20 4.72 -6.59
C LEU A 58 -2.97 3.82 -5.36
N PHE A 59 -3.90 3.80 -4.42
CA PHE A 59 -3.86 2.88 -3.28
C PHE A 59 -3.89 1.44 -3.74
N HIS A 60 -4.81 1.10 -4.65
CA HIS A 60 -4.95 -0.26 -5.17
C HIS A 60 -3.74 -0.67 -6.01
N ASP A 61 -3.14 0.24 -6.76
CA ASP A 61 -1.88 -0.02 -7.47
C ASP A 61 -0.72 -0.25 -6.50
N THR A 62 -0.62 0.55 -5.45
CA THR A 62 0.39 0.41 -4.38
C THR A 62 0.31 -0.98 -3.75
N LEU A 63 -0.89 -1.44 -3.39
CA LEU A 63 -1.11 -2.79 -2.87
C LEU A 63 -0.76 -3.88 -3.90
N GLY A 64 -1.10 -3.67 -5.17
CA GLY A 64 -0.82 -4.63 -6.24
C GLY A 64 0.67 -4.83 -6.47
N PHE A 65 1.42 -3.73 -6.61
CA PHE A 65 2.87 -3.79 -6.77
C PHE A 65 3.55 -4.29 -5.49
N GLY A 66 3.11 -3.85 -4.32
CA GLY A 66 3.61 -4.33 -3.03
C GLY A 66 3.49 -5.85 -2.92
N ALA A 67 2.30 -6.39 -3.19
CA ALA A 67 2.04 -7.82 -3.19
C ALA A 67 2.89 -8.59 -4.20
N ALA A 68 3.02 -8.10 -5.44
CA ALA A 68 3.89 -8.71 -6.45
C ALA A 68 5.37 -8.72 -6.02
N LYS A 69 5.84 -7.65 -5.36
CA LYS A 69 7.20 -7.58 -4.80
C LYS A 69 7.39 -8.55 -3.64
N MET A 70 6.39 -8.75 -2.78
CA MET A 70 6.45 -9.77 -1.73
C MET A 70 6.58 -11.17 -2.34
N ILE A 71 5.68 -11.55 -3.27
CA ILE A 71 5.67 -12.88 -3.90
C ILE A 71 7.04 -13.19 -4.52
N ARG A 72 7.57 -12.30 -5.36
CA ARG A 72 8.84 -12.56 -6.07
C ARG A 72 10.06 -12.61 -5.14
N ARG A 73 9.98 -12.08 -3.92
CA ARG A 73 11.05 -12.17 -2.91
C ARG A 73 11.02 -13.48 -2.12
N ILE A 74 9.90 -14.19 -2.16
CA ILE A 74 9.72 -15.48 -1.47
C ILE A 74 10.01 -16.64 -2.40
N VAL A 75 9.56 -16.59 -3.66
CA VAL A 75 9.68 -17.72 -4.62
C VAL A 75 10.53 -17.42 -5.85
N GLY A 76 11.05 -16.20 -5.98
CA GLY A 76 11.87 -15.78 -7.11
C GLY A 76 13.36 -15.86 -6.81
N VAL A 77 14.20 -15.58 -7.81
CA VAL A 77 15.67 -15.77 -7.73
C VAL A 77 16.35 -14.95 -6.62
N ALA A 78 15.85 -13.73 -6.33
CA ALA A 78 16.50 -12.81 -5.42
C ALA A 78 15.68 -12.62 -4.14
N HIS A 79 16.11 -13.30 -3.07
CA HIS A 79 15.46 -13.31 -1.75
C HIS A 79 15.73 -12.03 -0.94
N VAL A 80 15.27 -11.99 0.32
CA VAL A 80 15.54 -10.91 1.29
C VAL A 80 16.14 -11.46 2.58
N GLU A 81 17.01 -10.68 3.20
CA GLU A 81 17.71 -11.05 4.44
C GLU A 81 16.76 -11.32 5.61
N ASP A 82 15.60 -10.65 5.64
CA ASP A 82 14.57 -10.82 6.66
C ASP A 82 14.15 -12.30 6.84
N PHE A 83 14.14 -13.07 5.74
CA PHE A 83 13.91 -14.51 5.79
C PHE A 83 15.23 -15.30 5.80
N GLU A 84 16.20 -14.98 4.94
CA GLU A 84 17.45 -15.75 4.80
C GLU A 84 18.30 -15.81 6.07
N SER A 85 18.18 -14.81 6.95
CA SER A 85 18.86 -14.78 8.24
C SER A 85 18.28 -15.78 9.26
N ILE A 86 17.05 -16.26 9.06
CA ILE A 86 16.41 -17.30 9.88
C ILE A 86 17.06 -18.65 9.54
N LYS A 87 17.90 -19.16 10.45
CA LYS A 87 18.69 -20.39 10.24
C LYS A 87 17.88 -21.69 10.26
N ASP A 88 16.74 -21.70 10.95
CA ASP A 88 15.85 -22.85 11.03
C ASP A 88 14.90 -22.82 9.83
N ASP A 89 15.12 -23.73 8.88
CA ASP A 89 14.36 -23.80 7.63
C ASP A 89 12.85 -23.98 7.85
N SER A 90 12.44 -24.72 8.89
CA SER A 90 11.02 -24.96 9.18
C SER A 90 10.34 -23.68 9.70
N LYS A 91 11.04 -22.93 10.56
CA LYS A 91 10.57 -21.62 11.03
C LYS A 91 10.54 -20.61 9.89
N ARG A 92 11.59 -20.55 9.07
CA ARG A 92 11.65 -19.66 7.89
C ARG A 92 10.48 -19.94 6.95
N ALA A 93 10.29 -21.19 6.55
CA ALA A 93 9.20 -21.59 5.66
C ALA A 93 7.80 -21.27 6.22
N THR A 94 7.63 -21.32 7.54
CA THR A 94 6.37 -20.92 8.19
C THR A 94 6.12 -19.42 8.04
N CYS A 95 7.12 -18.57 8.30
CA CYS A 95 7.02 -17.13 8.12
C CYS A 95 6.82 -16.74 6.64
N GLU A 96 7.56 -17.37 5.73
CA GLU A 96 7.44 -17.17 4.29
C GLU A 96 6.04 -17.53 3.78
N ARG A 97 5.47 -18.65 4.26
CA ARG A 97 4.11 -19.07 3.90
C ARG A 97 3.08 -18.03 4.33
N GLN A 98 3.15 -17.52 5.56
CA GLN A 98 2.24 -16.48 6.05
C GLN A 98 2.34 -15.20 5.21
N ALA A 99 3.56 -14.75 4.91
CA ALA A 99 3.79 -13.59 4.06
C ALA A 99 3.27 -13.81 2.62
N LEU A 100 3.43 -15.03 2.08
CA LEU A 100 2.95 -15.38 0.75
C LEU A 100 1.42 -15.44 0.68
N GLU A 101 0.75 -15.97 1.71
CA GLU A 101 -0.72 -15.95 1.79
C GLU A 101 -1.27 -14.53 1.82
N LEU A 102 -0.70 -13.65 2.65
CA LEU A 102 -1.05 -12.23 2.67
C LEU A 102 -0.83 -11.59 1.30
N ALA A 103 0.32 -11.83 0.66
CA ALA A 103 0.62 -11.24 -0.64
C ALA A 103 -0.36 -11.71 -1.72
N LYS A 104 -0.73 -12.99 -1.74
CA LYS A 104 -1.76 -13.50 -2.66
C LYS A 104 -3.13 -12.88 -2.40
N LEU A 105 -3.52 -12.70 -1.13
CA LEU A 105 -4.75 -12.01 -0.75
C LEU A 105 -4.75 -10.59 -1.30
N LEU A 106 -3.71 -9.80 -0.99
CA LEU A 106 -3.59 -8.42 -1.46
C LEU A 106 -3.58 -8.34 -2.98
N LEU A 107 -2.83 -9.21 -3.68
CA LEU A 107 -2.77 -9.16 -5.14
C LEU A 107 -4.16 -9.37 -5.78
N LYS A 108 -4.93 -10.35 -5.29
CA LYS A 108 -6.25 -10.69 -5.85
C LYS A 108 -7.34 -9.71 -5.41
N GLU A 109 -7.32 -9.31 -4.15
CA GLU A 109 -8.45 -8.65 -3.49
C GLU A 109 -8.19 -7.19 -3.09
N ARG A 110 -7.04 -6.61 -3.47
CA ARG A 110 -6.69 -5.19 -3.17
C ARG A 110 -7.81 -4.18 -3.40
N ARG A 111 -8.66 -4.39 -4.42
CA ARG A 111 -9.75 -3.48 -4.76
C ARG A 111 -10.88 -3.45 -3.73
N ASN A 112 -10.95 -4.46 -2.87
CA ASN A 112 -11.91 -4.54 -1.78
C ASN A 112 -11.47 -3.68 -0.58
N PHE A 113 -10.16 -3.40 -0.45
CA PHE A 113 -9.64 -2.55 0.62
C PHE A 113 -9.92 -1.07 0.34
N GLN A 114 -10.52 -0.39 1.30
CA GLN A 114 -10.82 1.04 1.24
C GLN A 114 -9.83 1.89 2.05
N ALA A 115 -9.11 1.29 3.00
CA ALA A 115 -8.15 2.00 3.84
C ALA A 115 -6.94 1.12 4.21
N ILE A 116 -5.81 1.76 4.51
CA ILE A 116 -4.59 1.07 4.94
C ILE A 116 -4.79 0.36 6.30
N THR A 117 -5.68 0.85 7.15
CA THR A 117 -6.05 0.22 8.42
C THR A 117 -6.64 -1.18 8.22
N GLU A 118 -7.44 -1.38 7.16
CA GLU A 118 -8.00 -2.68 6.82
C GLU A 118 -6.90 -3.68 6.39
N VAL A 119 -5.85 -3.19 5.71
CA VAL A 119 -4.66 -3.98 5.38
C VAL A 119 -3.91 -4.38 6.64
N VAL A 120 -3.70 -3.45 7.56
CA VAL A 120 -3.09 -3.73 8.88
C VAL A 120 -3.91 -4.75 9.67
N SER A 121 -5.24 -4.63 9.66
CA SER A 121 -6.13 -5.63 10.26
C SER A 121 -6.02 -7.00 9.60
N ALA A 122 -5.89 -7.07 8.27
CA ALA A 122 -5.69 -8.33 7.56
C ALA A 122 -4.35 -8.98 7.92
N ILE A 123 -3.29 -8.19 8.06
CA ILE A 123 -1.97 -8.67 8.55
C ILE A 123 -2.10 -9.27 9.95
N ARG A 124 -2.79 -8.57 10.88
CA ARG A 124 -3.00 -9.06 12.25
C ARG A 124 -3.77 -10.38 12.26
N LYS A 125 -4.83 -10.52 11.46
CA LYS A 125 -5.65 -11.74 11.39
C LYS A 125 -4.88 -12.96 10.88
N LEU A 126 -3.96 -12.77 9.93
CA LEU A 126 -3.13 -13.87 9.39
C LEU A 126 -2.00 -14.29 10.34
N HIS A 127 -1.68 -13.46 11.33
CA HIS A 127 -0.63 -13.70 12.32
C HIS A 127 -1.16 -13.98 13.74
N ALA A 128 -2.49 -14.04 13.90
CA ALA A 128 -3.16 -14.50 15.12
C ALA A 128 -3.21 -16.03 15.12
#